data_AF-E3BPJ6-F1
#
_entry.id   AF-E3BPJ6-F1
#
_cell.length_a   1.000
_cell.length_b   1.000
_cell.length_c   1.000
_cell.angle_alpha   90.00
_cell.angle_beta   90.00
_cell.angle_gamma   90.00
#
_symmetry.space_group_name_H-M   'P 1'
#
loop_
_entity.id
_entity.type
_entity.pdbx_description
1 polymer ?
#
loop_
_entity_poly.entity_id
_entity_poly.type
_entity_poly.pdbx_seq_one_letter_code
_entity_poly.pdbx_strand_id
1 'polypeptide(L)'
;MFKSALYAASLSLAAIAFSSSQANGLFEDLEYPDNRNRLERAEELSFDIKSLTSQLANDKVQIERKLQTANSVVIHAYSSCAQDPHIDLSQLYIGHDWTTEVIDALEPLVIFPLATIAINKASISYLISEGRIGEAAFARLAGLPPWFRVGQVAGGIATVIGGMAITDAVTGAIHRDKLRHIIHEQIQPRIELKRAAMINAAILESLDAIIISFNALTASNALNKQQLDTAVSSIVEAQRQRIDTIVAFDDKRVKQILHQIDVSKHSWTNEDYYFENEDENEINI
;
A
#
# COMPACT_ATOMS: atom_id res chain seq x y z
N MET A 1 -28.01 -15.02 -45.97
CA MET A 1 -29.19 -14.23 -45.54
C MET A 1 -29.47 -14.23 -44.03
N PHE A 2 -28.81 -15.04 -43.18
CA PHE A 2 -29.11 -15.10 -41.73
C PHE A 2 -28.35 -14.11 -40.82
N LYS A 3 -27.30 -13.43 -41.31
CA LYS A 3 -26.49 -12.52 -40.48
C LYS A 3 -27.08 -11.12 -40.29
N SER A 4 -27.94 -10.66 -41.21
CA SER A 4 -28.51 -9.30 -41.16
C SER A 4 -29.73 -9.18 -40.22
N ALA A 5 -30.53 -10.24 -40.07
CA ALA A 5 -31.69 -10.23 -39.18
C ALA A 5 -31.30 -10.29 -37.68
N LEU A 6 -30.21 -10.99 -37.34
CA LEU A 6 -29.64 -11.03 -35.99
C LEU A 6 -29.04 -9.68 -35.57
N TYR A 7 -28.42 -8.96 -36.51
CA TYR A 7 -27.89 -7.62 -36.24
C TYR A 7 -28.99 -6.59 -36.03
N ALA A 8 -30.06 -6.63 -36.83
CA ALA A 8 -31.20 -5.72 -36.68
C ALA A 8 -31.98 -5.92 -35.38
N ALA A 9 -32.13 -7.18 -34.93
CA ALA A 9 -32.77 -7.51 -33.64
C ALA A 9 -31.91 -7.09 -32.44
N SER A 10 -30.58 -7.14 -32.55
CA SER A 10 -29.67 -6.68 -31.48
C SER A 10 -29.65 -5.15 -31.32
N LEU A 11 -29.81 -4.41 -32.42
CA LEU A 11 -29.87 -2.94 -32.41
C LEU A 11 -31.22 -2.42 -31.87
N SER A 12 -32.33 -3.10 -32.14
CA SER A 12 -33.64 -2.71 -31.60
C SER A 12 -33.79 -3.04 -30.11
N LEU A 13 -33.23 -4.16 -29.63
CA LEU A 13 -33.23 -4.51 -28.21
C LEU A 13 -32.31 -3.57 -27.40
N ALA A 14 -31.15 -3.19 -27.94
CA ALA A 14 -30.25 -2.22 -27.33
C ALA A 14 -30.88 -0.81 -27.27
N ALA A 15 -31.62 -0.39 -28.30
CA ALA A 15 -32.29 0.91 -28.30
C ALA A 15 -33.48 1.00 -27.32
N ILE A 16 -34.19 -0.10 -27.07
CA ILE A 16 -35.29 -0.19 -26.09
C ILE A 16 -34.74 -0.30 -24.65
N ALA A 17 -33.60 -0.98 -24.46
CA ALA A 17 -32.89 -1.00 -23.17
C ALA A 17 -32.26 0.35 -22.81
N PHE A 18 -31.78 1.11 -23.80
CA PHE A 18 -31.17 2.42 -23.58
C PHE A 18 -32.19 3.53 -23.28
N SER A 19 -33.42 3.42 -23.79
CA SER A 19 -34.50 4.38 -23.49
C SER A 19 -35.18 4.13 -22.14
N SER A 20 -35.20 2.87 -21.67
CA SER A 20 -35.73 2.50 -20.35
C SER A 20 -34.72 2.72 -19.20
N SER A 21 -33.41 2.57 -19.44
CA SER A 21 -32.39 2.87 -18.42
C SER A 21 -32.25 4.38 -18.14
N GLN A 22 -32.40 5.24 -19.15
CA GLN A 22 -32.37 6.69 -18.95
C GLN A 22 -33.58 7.20 -18.15
N ALA A 23 -34.76 6.62 -18.34
CA ALA A 23 -35.96 7.01 -17.59
C ALA A 23 -35.88 6.59 -16.11
N ASN A 24 -35.34 5.40 -15.80
CA ASN A 24 -35.16 4.95 -14.41
C ASN A 24 -34.03 5.68 -13.69
N GLY A 25 -32.91 5.99 -14.36
CA GLY A 25 -31.81 6.75 -13.76
C GLY A 25 -32.21 8.17 -13.33
N LEU A 26 -33.06 8.84 -14.12
CA LEU A 26 -33.53 10.20 -13.84
C LEU A 26 -34.39 10.33 -12.57
N PHE A 27 -35.17 9.30 -12.20
CA PHE A 27 -35.98 9.31 -10.96
C PHE A 27 -35.19 8.82 -9.74
N GLU A 28 -34.27 7.87 -9.92
CA GLU A 28 -33.37 7.44 -8.83
C GLU A 28 -32.41 8.55 -8.40
N ASP A 29 -31.91 9.36 -9.34
CA ASP A 29 -31.08 10.53 -9.05
C ASP A 29 -31.86 11.65 -8.32
N LEU A 30 -33.20 11.68 -8.42
CA LEU A 30 -34.04 12.63 -7.70
C LEU A 30 -34.31 12.21 -6.25
N GLU A 31 -34.52 10.92 -6.00
CA GLU A 31 -34.76 10.38 -4.64
C GLU A 31 -33.46 10.12 -3.87
N TYR A 32 -32.36 9.83 -4.58
CA TYR A 32 -31.05 9.49 -4.01
C TYR A 32 -29.90 10.22 -4.73
N PRO A 33 -29.88 11.57 -4.68
CA PRO A 33 -28.96 12.40 -5.49
C PRO A 33 -27.47 12.13 -5.21
N ASP A 34 -27.15 11.65 -4.03
CA ASP A 34 -25.77 11.34 -3.62
C ASP A 34 -25.29 9.95 -4.06
N ASN A 35 -26.11 9.10 -4.68
CA ASN A 35 -25.68 7.76 -5.11
C ASN A 35 -24.55 7.83 -6.13
N ARG A 36 -24.59 8.81 -7.04
CA ARG A 36 -23.47 9.08 -7.95
C ARG A 36 -22.19 9.42 -7.19
N ASN A 37 -22.27 10.33 -6.22
CA ASN A 37 -21.12 10.72 -5.40
C ASN A 37 -20.55 9.53 -4.60
N ARG A 38 -21.42 8.67 -4.07
CA ARG A 38 -21.02 7.43 -3.38
C ARG A 38 -20.31 6.43 -4.30
N LEU A 39 -20.82 6.26 -5.52
CA LEU A 39 -20.18 5.39 -6.53
C LEU A 39 -18.78 5.93 -6.88
N GLU A 40 -18.68 7.23 -7.19
CA GLU A 40 -17.40 7.88 -7.49
C GLU A 40 -16.42 7.74 -6.30
N ARG A 41 -16.88 7.92 -5.06
CA ARG A 41 -16.04 7.72 -3.86
C ARG A 41 -15.62 6.26 -3.67
N ALA A 42 -16.52 5.31 -3.88
CA ALA A 42 -16.20 3.88 -3.79
C ALA A 42 -15.12 3.47 -4.80
N GLU A 43 -15.20 4.00 -6.03
CA GLU A 43 -14.20 3.81 -7.09
C GLU A 43 -12.87 4.45 -6.75
N GLU A 44 -12.89 5.66 -6.22
CA GLU A 44 -11.68 6.37 -5.80
C GLU A 44 -10.93 5.62 -4.68
N LEU A 45 -11.63 5.14 -3.65
CA LEU A 45 -11.04 4.35 -2.58
C LEU A 45 -10.43 3.04 -3.11
N SER A 46 -11.10 2.40 -4.06
CA SER A 46 -10.62 1.20 -4.75
C SER A 46 -9.36 1.47 -5.55
N PHE A 47 -9.29 2.63 -6.23
CA PHE A 47 -8.10 3.06 -6.96
C PHE A 47 -6.93 3.38 -6.02
N ASP A 48 -7.19 4.01 -4.87
CA ASP A 48 -6.17 4.32 -3.87
C ASP A 48 -5.57 3.04 -3.27
N ILE A 49 -6.39 2.06 -2.90
CA ILE A 49 -5.94 0.75 -2.40
C ILE A 49 -5.04 0.04 -3.44
N LYS A 50 -5.42 0.07 -4.73
CA LYS A 50 -4.59 -0.47 -5.81
C LYS A 50 -3.26 0.27 -5.93
N SER A 51 -3.30 1.60 -5.90
CA SER A 51 -2.10 2.43 -6.07
C SER A 51 -1.12 2.17 -4.94
N LEU A 52 -1.61 2.07 -3.71
CA LEU A 52 -0.82 1.66 -2.54
C LEU A 52 -0.29 0.23 -2.68
N THR A 53 -1.10 -0.71 -3.17
CA THR A 53 -0.65 -2.09 -3.42
C THR A 53 0.49 -2.11 -4.43
N SER A 54 0.38 -1.37 -5.53
CA SER A 54 1.43 -1.26 -6.55
C SER A 54 2.70 -0.62 -6.00
N GLN A 55 2.55 0.43 -5.18
CA GLN A 55 3.66 1.06 -4.47
C GLN A 55 4.37 0.05 -3.57
N LEU A 56 3.64 -0.68 -2.72
CA LEU A 56 4.18 -1.68 -1.81
C LEU A 56 4.94 -2.80 -2.52
N ALA A 57 4.45 -3.24 -3.68
CA ALA A 57 5.16 -4.22 -4.52
C ALA A 57 6.50 -3.66 -5.02
N ASN A 58 6.54 -2.40 -5.44
CA ASN A 58 7.80 -1.74 -5.81
C ASN A 58 8.71 -1.51 -4.60
N ASP A 59 8.16 -1.12 -3.45
CA ASP A 59 8.91 -0.91 -2.22
C ASP A 59 9.67 -2.18 -1.82
N LYS A 60 9.04 -3.36 -1.93
CA LYS A 60 9.72 -4.66 -1.74
C LYS A 60 11.00 -4.75 -2.57
N VAL A 61 10.88 -4.52 -3.88
CA VAL A 61 12.01 -4.62 -4.82
C VAL A 61 13.10 -3.60 -4.50
N GLN A 62 12.72 -2.38 -4.10
CA GLN A 62 13.68 -1.33 -3.74
C GLN A 62 14.38 -1.62 -2.41
N ILE A 63 13.65 -2.09 -1.39
CA ILE A 63 14.22 -2.48 -0.10
C ILE A 63 15.22 -3.60 -0.30
N GLU A 64 14.89 -4.63 -1.10
CA GLU A 64 15.81 -5.74 -1.41
C GLU A 64 17.12 -5.24 -2.03
N ARG A 65 17.03 -4.40 -3.07
CA ARG A 65 18.21 -3.84 -3.74
C ARG A 65 19.05 -2.97 -2.80
N LYS A 66 18.40 -2.13 -1.98
CA LYS A 66 19.10 -1.25 -1.04
C LYS A 66 19.72 -2.03 0.12
N LEU A 67 19.11 -3.11 0.60
CA LEU A 67 19.71 -4.02 1.58
C LEU A 67 20.98 -4.67 1.01
N GLN A 68 20.93 -5.21 -0.21
CA GLN A 68 22.11 -5.77 -0.88
C GLN A 68 23.23 -4.74 -1.05
N THR A 69 22.87 -3.51 -1.41
CA THR A 69 23.82 -2.40 -1.54
C THR A 69 24.40 -2.02 -0.19
N ALA A 70 23.58 -1.92 0.86
CA ALA A 70 23.99 -1.62 2.22
C ALA A 70 24.96 -2.69 2.77
N ASN A 71 24.66 -3.99 2.58
CA ASN A 71 25.57 -5.08 2.91
C ASN A 71 26.93 -4.86 2.24
N SER A 72 26.92 -4.59 0.92
CA SER A 72 28.14 -4.45 0.12
C SER A 72 29.02 -3.30 0.61
N VAL A 73 28.43 -2.13 0.92
CA VAL A 73 29.21 -0.97 1.38
C VAL A 73 29.73 -1.14 2.81
N VAL A 74 29.01 -1.85 3.69
CA VAL A 74 29.50 -2.13 5.04
C VAL A 74 30.64 -3.16 4.98
N ILE A 75 30.49 -4.25 4.22
CA ILE A 75 31.57 -5.23 4.00
C ILE A 75 32.83 -4.55 3.43
N HIS A 76 32.64 -3.64 2.46
CA HIS A 76 33.74 -2.85 1.90
C HIS A 76 34.41 -1.98 2.98
N ALA A 77 33.64 -1.32 3.85
CA ALA A 77 34.19 -0.54 4.95
C ALA A 77 35.08 -1.38 5.90
N TYR A 78 34.66 -2.60 6.25
CA TYR A 78 35.48 -3.48 7.07
C TYR A 78 36.74 -3.95 6.34
N SER A 79 36.62 -4.32 5.07
CA SER A 79 37.76 -4.75 4.24
C SER A 79 38.79 -3.64 4.04
N SER A 80 38.35 -2.39 3.87
CA SER A 80 39.23 -1.24 3.65
C SER A 80 39.81 -0.64 4.93
N CYS A 81 39.10 -0.70 6.07
CA CYS A 81 39.49 0.00 7.29
C CYS A 81 40.00 -0.93 8.42
N ALA A 82 39.38 -2.10 8.63
CA ALA A 82 39.57 -2.87 9.86
C ALA A 82 40.64 -3.97 9.78
N GLN A 83 41.26 -4.22 8.62
CA GLN A 83 42.22 -5.33 8.36
C GLN A 83 41.71 -6.74 8.72
N ASP A 84 40.41 -6.88 9.00
CA ASP A 84 39.71 -8.14 9.22
C ASP A 84 38.44 -8.12 8.35
N PRO A 85 38.43 -8.83 7.21
CA PRO A 85 37.40 -8.69 6.19
C PRO A 85 36.14 -9.54 6.47
N HIS A 86 36.12 -10.36 7.53
CA HIS A 86 35.05 -11.32 7.69
C HIS A 86 33.87 -10.74 8.47
N ILE A 87 32.84 -10.35 7.72
CA ILE A 87 31.49 -10.15 8.23
C ILE A 87 30.65 -11.29 7.68
N ASP A 88 30.02 -12.04 8.58
CA ASP A 88 29.07 -13.07 8.20
C ASP A 88 27.77 -12.43 7.73
N LEU A 89 27.24 -12.96 6.62
CA LEU A 89 25.89 -12.71 6.15
C LEU A 89 25.00 -13.79 6.76
N SER A 90 23.96 -13.38 7.47
CA SER A 90 22.91 -14.28 7.93
C SER A 90 21.79 -14.35 6.88
N GLN A 91 21.18 -15.51 6.73
CA GLN A 91 19.90 -15.58 6.01
C GLN A 91 18.79 -15.09 6.93
N LEU A 92 18.09 -14.06 6.49
CA LEU A 92 17.05 -13.38 7.24
C LEU A 92 15.70 -13.55 6.57
N TYR A 93 14.72 -14.02 7.31
CA TYR A 93 13.32 -14.06 6.88
C TYR A 93 12.63 -12.76 7.33
N ILE A 94 12.33 -11.87 6.39
CA ILE A 94 11.83 -10.51 6.69
C ILE A 94 10.36 -10.30 6.34
N GLY A 95 9.78 -11.20 5.54
CA GLY A 95 8.35 -11.14 5.23
C GLY A 95 7.84 -12.39 4.52
N HIS A 96 6.55 -12.39 4.16
CA HIS A 96 5.89 -13.53 3.51
C HIS A 96 6.65 -13.99 2.26
N ASP A 97 7.16 -15.22 2.29
CA ASP A 97 8.00 -15.81 1.23
C ASP A 97 9.19 -14.92 0.81
N TRP A 98 9.71 -14.09 1.72
CA TRP A 98 10.86 -13.24 1.49
C TRP A 98 11.99 -13.56 2.47
N THR A 99 12.99 -14.28 1.95
CA THR A 99 14.29 -14.51 2.56
C THR A 99 15.34 -13.68 1.84
N THR A 100 16.22 -13.01 2.58
CA THR A 100 17.35 -12.25 2.01
C THR A 100 18.58 -12.39 2.89
N GLU A 101 19.77 -12.16 2.34
CA GLU A 101 21.00 -12.16 3.12
C GLU A 101 21.23 -10.75 3.68
N VAL A 102 21.49 -10.64 4.98
CA VAL A 102 21.72 -9.38 5.68
C VAL A 102 22.89 -9.56 6.64
N ILE A 103 23.72 -8.53 6.80
CA ILE A 103 24.71 -8.54 7.88
C ILE A 103 24.00 -8.31 9.22
N ASP A 104 24.41 -8.99 10.28
CA ASP A 104 23.77 -8.93 11.61
C ASP A 104 23.47 -7.50 12.09
N ALA A 105 24.38 -6.57 11.79
CA ALA A 105 24.26 -5.17 12.17
C ALA A 105 23.08 -4.43 11.51
N LEU A 106 22.62 -4.86 10.32
CA LEU A 106 21.50 -4.23 9.59
C LEU A 106 20.15 -4.88 9.87
N GLU A 107 20.12 -6.10 10.45
CA GLU A 107 18.87 -6.80 10.74
C GLU A 107 17.86 -5.95 11.53
N PRO A 108 18.25 -5.19 12.57
CA PRO A 108 17.31 -4.42 13.39
C PRO A 108 16.48 -3.39 12.61
N LEU A 109 16.86 -3.03 11.39
CA LEU A 109 16.08 -2.13 10.52
C LEU A 109 14.88 -2.80 9.85
N VAL A 110 14.86 -4.13 9.79
CA VAL A 110 13.88 -4.89 9.01
C VAL A 110 13.13 -5.95 9.81
N ILE A 111 13.61 -6.32 11.01
CA ILE A 111 12.95 -7.35 11.86
C ILE A 111 12.22 -6.82 13.09
N PHE A 112 12.17 -5.50 13.30
CA PHE A 112 11.37 -4.96 14.40
C PHE A 112 9.87 -4.99 14.03
N PRO A 113 8.95 -5.10 15.01
CA PRO A 113 7.57 -5.49 14.75
C PRO A 113 6.84 -4.67 13.68
N LEU A 114 7.05 -3.36 13.67
CA LEU A 114 6.37 -2.45 12.74
C LEU A 114 6.93 -2.58 11.32
N ALA A 115 8.25 -2.70 11.16
CA ALA A 115 8.86 -3.02 9.87
C ALA A 115 8.37 -4.36 9.35
N THR A 116 8.30 -5.39 10.19
CA THR A 116 7.82 -6.71 9.77
C THR A 116 6.38 -6.66 9.23
N ILE A 117 5.49 -5.88 9.84
CA ILE A 117 4.12 -5.70 9.31
C ILE A 117 4.15 -5.03 7.92
N ALA A 118 4.91 -3.94 7.77
CA ALA A 118 4.97 -3.20 6.52
C ALA A 118 5.65 -3.98 5.38
N ILE A 119 6.75 -4.67 5.70
CA ILE A 119 7.48 -5.56 4.80
C ILE A 119 6.60 -6.73 4.40
N ASN A 120 5.82 -7.31 5.33
CA ASN A 120 4.86 -8.36 4.99
C ASN A 120 3.83 -7.90 3.95
N LYS A 121 3.26 -6.69 4.12
CA LYS A 121 2.34 -6.13 3.12
C LYS A 121 3.06 -5.91 1.78
N ALA A 122 4.30 -5.43 1.78
CA ALA A 122 5.13 -5.30 0.59
C ALA A 122 5.35 -6.64 -0.14
N SER A 123 5.71 -7.69 0.59
CA SER A 123 5.88 -9.03 0.05
C SER A 123 4.59 -9.58 -0.55
N ILE A 124 3.47 -9.48 0.17
CA ILE A 124 2.16 -9.95 -0.30
C ILE A 124 1.74 -9.19 -1.58
N SER A 125 1.93 -7.86 -1.60
CA SER A 125 1.71 -7.02 -2.77
C SER A 125 2.59 -7.40 -3.96
N TYR A 126 3.85 -7.76 -3.71
CA TYR A 126 4.75 -8.25 -4.75
C TYR A 126 4.34 -9.62 -5.30
N LEU A 127 3.86 -10.53 -4.45
CA LEU A 127 3.39 -11.84 -4.89
C LEU A 127 2.17 -11.75 -5.82
N ILE A 128 1.23 -10.84 -5.55
CA ILE A 128 0.09 -10.63 -6.45
C ILE A 128 0.52 -9.95 -7.76
N SER A 129 1.49 -9.01 -7.73
CA SER A 129 1.99 -8.37 -8.95
C SER A 129 2.74 -9.33 -9.87
N GLU A 130 3.42 -10.34 -9.32
CA GLU A 130 4.11 -11.41 -10.06
C GLU A 130 3.19 -12.58 -10.44
N GLY A 131 1.91 -12.54 -10.06
CA GLY A 131 0.96 -13.62 -10.30
C GLY A 131 1.23 -14.92 -9.54
N ARG A 132 2.01 -14.85 -8.46
CA ARG A 132 2.34 -15.99 -7.60
C ARG A 132 1.21 -16.37 -6.64
N ILE A 133 0.32 -15.43 -6.35
CA ILE A 133 -0.93 -15.66 -5.61
C ILE A 133 -2.12 -15.13 -6.41
N GLY A 134 -3.29 -15.76 -6.25
CA GLY A 134 -4.55 -15.27 -6.83
C GLY A 134 -5.19 -14.17 -6.00
N GLU A 135 -6.14 -13.44 -6.58
CA GLU A 135 -6.78 -12.27 -5.96
C GLU A 135 -7.45 -12.58 -4.62
N ALA A 136 -8.09 -13.74 -4.49
CA ALA A 136 -8.73 -14.16 -3.24
C ALA A 136 -7.71 -14.42 -2.11
N ALA A 137 -6.56 -15.00 -2.45
CA ALA A 137 -5.48 -15.21 -1.50
C ALA A 137 -4.86 -13.87 -1.10
N PHE A 138 -4.66 -12.96 -2.07
CA PHE A 138 -4.20 -11.60 -1.81
C PHE A 138 -5.17 -10.85 -0.88
N ALA A 139 -6.46 -10.82 -1.17
CA ALA A 139 -7.44 -10.11 -0.35
C ALA A 139 -7.39 -10.59 1.11
N ARG A 140 -7.35 -11.91 1.33
CA ARG A 140 -7.21 -12.48 2.67
C ARG A 140 -5.90 -12.08 3.37
N LEU A 141 -4.76 -12.17 2.69
CA LEU A 141 -3.44 -11.89 3.27
C LEU A 141 -3.20 -10.39 3.48
N ALA A 142 -3.71 -9.56 2.58
CA ALA A 142 -3.62 -8.10 2.64
C ALA A 142 -4.66 -7.48 3.57
N GLY A 143 -5.63 -8.24 4.10
CA GLY A 143 -6.69 -7.73 4.97
C GLY A 143 -7.76 -6.94 4.22
N LEU A 144 -7.97 -7.24 2.94
CA LEU A 144 -8.99 -6.61 2.09
C LEU A 144 -10.32 -7.38 2.16
N PRO A 145 -11.46 -6.72 1.91
CA PRO A 145 -12.75 -7.37 1.86
C PRO A 145 -12.79 -8.51 0.83
N PRO A 146 -13.53 -9.61 1.10
CA PRO A 146 -13.59 -10.77 0.20
C PRO A 146 -14.15 -10.48 -1.20
N TRP A 147 -14.90 -9.39 -1.39
CA TRP A 147 -15.41 -8.95 -2.69
C TRP A 147 -14.40 -8.10 -3.47
N PHE A 148 -13.32 -7.62 -2.82
CA PHE A 148 -12.30 -6.82 -3.49
C PHE A 148 -11.58 -7.69 -4.53
N ARG A 149 -11.38 -7.13 -5.72
CA ARG A 149 -10.72 -7.81 -6.85
C ARG A 149 -9.59 -6.93 -7.38
N VAL A 150 -8.48 -7.58 -7.68
CA VAL A 150 -7.28 -6.95 -8.22
C VAL A 150 -6.89 -7.72 -9.47
N GLY A 151 -7.41 -7.28 -10.61
CA GLY A 151 -7.01 -7.84 -11.90
C GLY A 151 -5.51 -7.70 -12.12
N GLN A 152 -4.92 -8.66 -12.83
CA GLN A 152 -3.56 -8.54 -13.34
C GLN A 152 -3.62 -7.97 -14.75
N VAL A 153 -2.76 -6.99 -15.05
CA VAL A 153 -2.48 -6.57 -16.43
C VAL A 153 -0.99 -6.75 -16.68
N ALA A 154 -0.59 -6.97 -17.93
CA ALA A 154 0.82 -7.07 -18.29
C ALA A 154 1.56 -5.81 -17.80
N GLY A 155 2.41 -5.97 -16.77
CA GLY A 155 3.15 -4.87 -16.15
C GLY A 155 2.48 -4.17 -14.96
N GLY A 156 1.40 -4.69 -14.36
CA GLY A 156 0.85 -4.12 -13.13
C GLY A 156 -0.46 -4.71 -12.62
N ILE A 157 -1.05 -4.03 -11.63
CA ILE A 157 -2.32 -4.37 -11.01
C ILE A 157 -3.42 -3.50 -11.65
N ALA A 158 -4.49 -4.10 -12.16
CA ALA A 158 -5.76 -3.45 -12.50
C ALA A 158 -6.76 -3.64 -11.36
N THR A 159 -7.61 -2.65 -11.09
CA THR A 159 -8.73 -2.86 -10.16
C THR A 159 -9.91 -3.29 -11.00
N VAL A 160 -10.56 -4.36 -10.59
CA VAL A 160 -11.95 -4.61 -10.96
C VAL A 160 -12.67 -4.42 -9.64
N ILE A 161 -13.64 -3.51 -9.53
CA ILE A 161 -14.59 -3.64 -8.43
C ILE A 161 -15.31 -4.94 -8.73
N GLY A 162 -14.96 -6.00 -7.99
CA GLY A 162 -15.57 -7.30 -8.15
C GLY A 162 -17.07 -7.11 -8.06
N GLY A 163 -17.77 -7.40 -9.17
CA GLY A 163 -19.16 -7.04 -9.36
C GLY A 163 -20.07 -7.54 -8.24
N MET A 164 -20.22 -6.75 -7.18
CA MET A 164 -21.57 -6.51 -6.71
C MET A 164 -22.24 -5.79 -7.86
N ALA A 165 -23.12 -6.50 -8.54
CA ALA A 165 -23.98 -5.95 -9.58
C ALA A 165 -24.58 -4.62 -9.13
N ILE A 166 -23.93 -3.52 -9.50
CA ILE A 166 -24.50 -2.18 -9.61
C ILE A 166 -25.26 -2.07 -10.94
N THR A 167 -25.20 -3.12 -11.77
CA THR A 167 -25.58 -3.03 -13.17
C THR A 167 -26.99 -3.49 -13.52
N ASP A 168 -27.84 -4.00 -12.62
CA ASP A 168 -29.23 -4.34 -13.03
C ASP A 168 -30.26 -4.20 -11.89
N ALA A 169 -31.22 -3.28 -12.06
CA ALA A 169 -32.54 -3.22 -11.42
C ALA A 169 -32.60 -3.27 -9.87
N VAL A 170 -31.83 -2.42 -9.19
CA VAL A 170 -31.89 -2.28 -7.73
C VAL A 170 -32.47 -0.92 -7.38
N THR A 171 -33.53 -0.86 -6.57
CA THR A 171 -34.11 0.41 -6.11
C THR A 171 -33.05 1.30 -5.45
N GLY A 172 -33.13 2.61 -5.67
CA GLY A 172 -32.10 3.58 -5.22
C GLY A 172 -31.68 3.49 -3.75
N ALA A 173 -32.57 3.06 -2.83
CA ALA A 173 -32.23 2.82 -1.43
C ALA A 173 -31.27 1.63 -1.21
N ILE A 174 -31.52 0.50 -1.88
CA ILE A 174 -30.65 -0.68 -1.78
C ILE A 174 -29.31 -0.39 -2.46
N HIS A 175 -29.32 0.41 -3.52
CA HIS A 175 -28.10 0.86 -4.18
C HIS A 175 -27.25 1.75 -3.24
N ARG A 176 -27.88 2.73 -2.57
CA ARG A 176 -27.25 3.57 -1.55
C ARG A 176 -26.59 2.74 -0.44
N ASP A 177 -27.33 1.81 0.16
CA ASP A 177 -26.85 1.05 1.32
C ASP A 177 -25.66 0.14 0.95
N LYS A 178 -25.67 -0.44 -0.26
CA LYS A 178 -24.53 -1.20 -0.80
C LYS A 178 -23.30 -0.32 -1.02
N LEU A 179 -23.47 0.87 -1.60
CA LEU A 179 -22.36 1.79 -1.84
C LEU A 179 -21.74 2.28 -0.54
N ARG A 180 -22.56 2.66 0.44
CA ARG A 180 -22.10 3.04 1.77
C ARG A 180 -21.30 1.92 2.43
N HIS A 181 -21.81 0.70 2.35
CA HIS A 181 -21.10 -0.49 2.86
C HIS A 181 -19.74 -0.68 2.17
N ILE A 182 -19.68 -0.55 0.84
CA ILE A 182 -18.43 -0.63 0.07
C ILE A 182 -17.44 0.47 0.49
N ILE A 183 -17.90 1.72 0.66
CA ILE A 183 -17.05 2.83 1.13
C ILE A 183 -16.45 2.44 2.48
N HIS A 184 -17.30 2.05 3.43
CA HIS A 184 -16.88 1.75 4.79
C HIS A 184 -15.85 0.60 4.83
N GLU A 185 -16.08 -0.50 4.13
CA GLU A 185 -15.17 -1.64 4.13
C GLU A 185 -13.81 -1.37 3.48
N GLN A 186 -13.66 -0.25 2.75
CA GLN A 186 -12.40 0.18 2.14
C GLN A 186 -11.59 1.17 2.99
N ILE A 187 -12.20 1.84 3.96
CA ILE A 187 -11.52 2.86 4.79
C ILE A 187 -10.37 2.24 5.58
N GLN A 188 -10.63 1.17 6.33
CA GLN A 188 -9.60 0.55 7.18
C GLN A 188 -8.44 -0.04 6.37
N PRO A 189 -8.68 -0.81 5.28
CA PRO A 189 -7.57 -1.29 4.47
C PRO A 189 -6.76 -0.17 3.79
N ARG A 190 -7.39 0.94 3.38
CA ARG A 190 -6.67 2.12 2.88
C ARG A 190 -5.71 2.68 3.94
N ILE A 191 -6.15 2.77 5.19
CA ILE A 191 -5.32 3.21 6.33
C ILE A 191 -4.14 2.26 6.54
N GLU A 192 -4.39 0.95 6.58
CA GLU A 192 -3.33 -0.05 6.81
C GLU A 192 -2.28 -0.07 5.70
N LEU A 193 -2.70 -0.05 4.43
CA LEU A 193 -1.78 -0.02 3.29
C LEU A 193 -1.00 1.30 3.24
N LYS A 194 -1.64 2.43 3.56
CA LYS A 194 -0.94 3.73 3.62
C LYS A 194 0.11 3.73 4.73
N ARG A 195 -0.21 3.17 5.90
CA ARG A 195 0.75 3.01 6.99
C ARG A 195 1.95 2.18 6.56
N ALA A 196 1.70 1.00 5.96
CA ALA A 196 2.77 0.15 5.46
C ALA A 196 3.66 0.88 4.44
N ALA A 197 3.08 1.63 3.51
CA ALA A 197 3.82 2.41 2.51
C ALA A 197 4.70 3.49 3.15
N MET A 198 4.22 4.14 4.22
CA MET A 198 5.00 5.15 4.95
C MET A 198 6.16 4.53 5.74
N ILE A 199 5.94 3.37 6.36
CA ILE A 199 6.99 2.62 7.06
C ILE A 199 8.07 2.18 6.06
N ASN A 200 7.67 1.61 4.92
CA ASN A 200 8.60 1.18 3.88
C ASN A 200 9.40 2.35 3.30
N ALA A 201 8.78 3.52 3.12
CA ALA A 201 9.50 4.73 2.72
C ALA A 201 10.57 5.13 3.76
N ALA A 202 10.25 5.07 5.06
CA ALA A 202 11.22 5.35 6.12
C ALA A 202 12.39 4.33 6.17
N ILE A 203 12.11 3.05 5.89
CA ILE A 203 13.13 2.02 5.74
C ILE A 203 14.04 2.33 4.54
N LEU A 204 13.45 2.68 3.39
CA LEU A 204 14.21 3.04 2.19
C LEU A 204 15.13 4.25 2.43
N GLU A 205 14.62 5.31 3.06
CA GLU A 205 15.41 6.48 3.44
C GLU A 205 16.55 6.14 4.41
N SER A 206 16.29 5.24 5.36
CA SER A 206 17.27 4.78 6.34
C SER A 206 18.40 3.98 5.69
N LEU A 207 18.06 3.10 4.74
CA LEU A 207 19.04 2.36 3.96
C LEU A 207 19.88 3.30 3.10
N ASP A 208 19.29 4.33 2.50
CA ASP A 208 20.05 5.37 1.76
C ASP A 208 21.02 6.14 2.68
N ALA A 209 20.56 6.52 3.87
CA ALA A 209 21.42 7.19 4.85
C ALA A 209 22.60 6.31 5.25
N ILE A 210 22.38 5.02 5.52
CA ILE A 210 23.43 4.04 5.80
C ILE A 210 24.41 3.95 4.64
N ILE A 211 23.90 3.77 3.40
CA ILE A 211 24.75 3.68 2.22
C ILE A 211 25.66 4.91 2.09
N ILE A 212 25.10 6.10 2.25
CA ILE A 212 25.84 7.37 2.19
C ILE A 212 26.89 7.44 3.31
N SER A 213 26.51 7.14 4.56
CA SER A 213 27.41 7.20 5.71
C SER A 213 28.61 6.26 5.54
N PHE A 214 28.41 5.02 5.11
CA PHE A 214 29.50 4.07 4.94
C PHE A 214 30.41 4.40 3.75
N ASN A 215 29.85 4.88 2.64
CA ASN A 215 30.66 5.40 1.55
C ASN A 215 31.55 6.57 2.01
N ALA A 216 31.03 7.48 2.84
CA ALA A 216 31.82 8.57 3.40
C ALA A 216 32.93 8.07 4.35
N LEU A 217 32.63 7.07 5.20
CA LEU A 217 33.62 6.47 6.09
C LEU A 217 34.77 5.81 5.30
N THR A 218 34.46 5.07 4.24
CA THR A 218 35.48 4.44 3.39
C THR A 218 36.40 5.44 2.68
N ALA A 219 35.90 6.65 2.38
CA ALA A 219 36.70 7.71 1.76
C ALA A 219 37.67 8.41 2.74
N SER A 220 37.41 8.31 4.06
CA SER A 220 38.13 9.07 5.07
C SER A 220 39.48 8.49 5.50
N ASN A 221 39.76 7.21 5.17
CA ASN A 221 40.93 6.42 5.54
C ASN A 221 41.31 6.43 7.04
N ALA A 222 41.40 5.23 7.62
CA ALA A 222 41.87 4.89 8.97
C ALA A 222 40.85 5.04 10.13
N LEU A 223 39.79 4.23 10.09
CA LEU A 223 39.14 3.76 11.32
C LEU A 223 39.68 2.36 11.67
N ASN A 224 40.01 2.12 12.93
CA ASN A 224 40.27 0.75 13.39
C ASN A 224 38.94 -0.01 13.56
N LYS A 225 39.01 -1.34 13.71
CA LYS A 225 37.83 -2.23 13.84
C LYS A 225 36.84 -1.73 14.90
N GLN A 226 37.31 -1.38 16.09
CA GLN A 226 36.46 -0.92 17.20
C GLN A 226 35.73 0.38 16.87
N GLN A 227 36.40 1.32 16.20
CA GLN A 227 35.79 2.57 15.76
C GLN A 227 34.74 2.31 14.67
N LEU A 228 34.99 1.36 13.78
CA LEU A 228 34.03 0.98 12.74
C LEU A 228 32.82 0.26 13.34
N ASP A 229 33.00 -0.70 14.26
CA ASP A 229 31.91 -1.39 14.97
C ASP A 229 31.00 -0.38 15.70
N THR A 230 31.61 0.62 16.34
CA THR A 230 30.89 1.70 17.03
C THR A 230 30.11 2.57 16.04
N ALA A 231 30.73 2.94 14.92
CA ALA A 231 30.07 3.72 13.88
C ALA A 231 28.88 2.97 13.27
N VAL A 232 29.06 1.69 12.96
CA VAL A 232 28.01 0.81 12.41
C VAL A 232 26.83 0.75 13.36
N SER A 233 27.09 0.36 14.61
CA SER A 233 26.05 0.23 15.62
C SER A 233 25.31 1.55 15.84
N SER A 234 26.05 2.67 15.90
CA SER A 234 25.45 3.99 16.15
C SER A 234 24.62 4.50 14.97
N ILE A 235 25.11 4.34 13.73
CA ILE A 235 24.39 4.78 12.52
C ILE A 235 23.11 3.96 12.37
N VAL A 236 23.20 2.64 12.51
CA VAL A 236 22.04 1.76 12.36
C VAL A 236 21.02 2.00 13.47
N GLU A 237 21.47 2.09 14.72
CA GLU A 237 20.59 2.39 15.86
C GLU A 237 19.87 3.72 15.68
N ALA A 238 20.59 4.77 15.25
CA ALA A 238 20.00 6.07 14.98
C ALA A 238 18.93 6.01 13.87
N GLN A 239 19.19 5.24 12.81
CA GLN A 239 18.18 5.02 11.77
C GLN A 239 17.00 4.19 12.29
N ARG A 240 17.22 3.14 13.08
CA ARG A 240 16.13 2.37 13.70
C ARG A 240 15.24 3.26 14.56
N GLN A 241 15.84 4.07 15.43
CA GLN A 241 15.10 5.01 16.28
C GLN A 241 14.34 6.06 15.47
N ARG A 242 14.90 6.52 14.35
CA ARG A 242 14.19 7.40 13.41
C ARG A 242 12.99 6.70 12.82
N ILE A 243 13.12 5.44 12.39
CA ILE A 243 11.97 4.67 11.92
C ILE A 243 10.97 4.50 13.08
N ASP A 244 11.37 4.09 14.29
CA ASP A 244 10.47 3.99 15.43
C ASP A 244 9.72 5.30 15.74
N THR A 245 10.39 6.45 15.62
CA THR A 245 9.79 7.78 15.82
C THR A 245 8.83 8.17 14.70
N ILE A 246 9.19 7.86 13.45
CA ILE A 246 8.29 8.03 12.31
C ILE A 246 7.08 7.12 12.50
N VAL A 247 7.31 5.87 12.87
CA VAL A 247 6.34 4.76 12.92
C VAL A 247 5.55 4.69 14.24
N ALA A 248 5.85 5.55 15.21
CA ALA A 248 4.93 5.98 16.27
C ALA A 248 3.71 6.75 15.71
N PHE A 249 3.30 6.45 14.48
CA PHE A 249 2.05 6.85 13.88
C PHE A 249 0.91 6.22 14.67
N ASP A 250 0.35 7.01 15.57
CA ASP A 250 -1.06 6.90 15.89
C ASP A 250 -1.85 6.91 14.57
N ASP A 251 -2.87 6.06 14.47
CA ASP A 251 -3.83 5.96 13.37
C ASP A 251 -4.28 7.35 12.91
N LYS A 252 -4.39 8.30 13.86
CA LYS A 252 -4.65 9.72 13.65
C LYS A 252 -3.79 10.38 12.58
N ARG A 253 -2.47 10.18 12.55
CA ARG A 253 -1.59 10.85 11.57
C ARG A 253 -1.76 10.28 10.17
N VAL A 254 -1.97 8.97 10.05
CA VAL A 254 -2.27 8.34 8.75
C VAL A 254 -3.61 8.83 8.23
N LYS A 255 -4.63 8.86 9.09
CA LYS A 255 -5.97 9.41 8.78
C LYS A 255 -5.90 10.87 8.33
N GLN A 256 -5.11 11.71 9.01
CA GLN A 256 -4.90 13.11 8.62
C GLN A 256 -4.28 13.26 7.21
N ILE A 257 -3.27 12.46 6.89
CA ILE A 257 -2.64 12.47 5.55
C ILE A 257 -3.64 12.03 4.48
N LEU A 258 -4.40 10.96 4.73
CA LEU A 258 -5.43 10.50 3.81
C LEU A 258 -6.53 11.55 3.61
N HIS A 259 -6.96 12.21 4.69
CA HIS A 259 -7.91 13.30 4.62
C HIS A 259 -7.38 14.48 3.80
N GLN A 260 -6.11 14.88 3.96
CA GLN A 260 -5.49 15.92 3.14
C GLN A 260 -5.44 15.55 1.66
N ILE A 261 -5.19 14.28 1.34
CA ILE A 261 -5.25 13.77 -0.03
C ILE A 261 -6.67 13.92 -0.58
N ASP A 262 -7.69 13.52 0.18
CA ASP A 262 -9.10 13.63 -0.22
C ASP A 262 -9.53 15.08 -0.44
N VAL A 263 -9.13 15.99 0.47
CA VAL A 263 -9.36 17.44 0.32
C VAL A 263 -8.70 17.97 -0.95
N SER A 264 -7.47 17.55 -1.24
CA SER A 264 -6.72 18.01 -2.42
C SER A 264 -7.32 17.53 -3.75
N LYS A 265 -8.02 16.38 -3.73
CA LYS A 265 -8.73 15.81 -4.88
C LYS A 265 -10.15 16.37 -5.04
N HIS A 266 -10.63 17.12 -4.05
CA HIS A 266 -12.04 17.53 -3.92
C HIS A 266 -12.99 16.32 -3.83
N SER A 267 -12.56 15.26 -3.15
CA SER A 267 -13.34 14.03 -3.00
C SER A 267 -14.61 14.25 -2.17
N TRP A 268 -15.68 13.54 -2.53
CA TRP A 268 -16.86 13.42 -1.67
C TRP A 268 -16.57 12.45 -0.52
N THR A 269 -16.67 12.90 0.72
CA THR A 269 -16.20 12.15 1.91
C THR A 269 -17.26 12.01 3.01
N ASN A 270 -18.52 12.34 2.71
CA ASN A 270 -19.59 12.44 3.72
C ASN A 270 -19.92 11.11 4.43
N GLU A 271 -19.47 9.98 3.88
CA GLU A 271 -19.65 8.64 4.48
C GLU A 271 -18.33 8.01 4.92
N ASP A 272 -17.24 8.78 4.96
CA ASP A 272 -15.99 8.28 5.49
C ASP A 272 -15.97 8.42 7.02
N TYR A 273 -15.79 7.32 7.74
CA TYR A 273 -15.73 7.33 9.20
C TYR A 273 -14.31 7.62 9.74
N TYR A 274 -13.45 8.36 9.02
CA TYR A 274 -12.07 8.63 9.43
C TYR A 274 -11.95 9.08 10.89
N PHE A 275 -12.95 9.80 11.39
CA PHE A 275 -12.94 10.50 12.67
C PHE A 275 -14.14 10.18 13.59
N GLU A 276 -14.92 9.13 13.33
CA GLU A 276 -16.03 8.80 14.23
C GLU A 276 -15.48 8.25 15.57
N ASN A 277 -15.59 9.10 16.61
CA ASN A 277 -15.40 8.87 18.05
C ASN A 277 -13.96 8.76 18.61
N GLU A 278 -13.14 9.80 18.41
CA GLU A 278 -12.05 10.12 19.34
C GLU A 278 -12.22 11.57 19.83
N ASP A 279 -12.96 11.69 20.94
CA ASP A 279 -13.04 12.80 21.89
C ASP A 279 -13.46 14.19 21.40
N GLU A 280 -14.76 14.47 21.52
CA GLU A 280 -15.30 15.83 21.79
C GLU A 280 -14.87 16.39 23.18
N ASN A 281 -13.93 15.74 23.89
CA ASN A 281 -13.60 16.06 25.29
C ASN A 281 -12.18 16.57 25.56
N GLU A 282 -11.36 16.89 24.55
CA GLU A 282 -10.05 17.49 24.82
C GLU A 282 -9.68 18.61 23.83
N ILE A 283 -10.35 19.75 23.94
CA ILE A 283 -9.65 21.04 23.76
C ILE A 283 -10.11 21.99 24.86
N ASN A 284 -9.42 21.91 25.99
CA ASN A 284 -9.38 23.01 26.95
C ASN A 284 -8.03 23.00 27.69
N ILE A 285 -6.95 23.30 26.97
CA ILE A 285 -5.72 23.95 27.48
C ILE A 285 -5.16 24.85 26.38
#